data_AF-A0A6V7VCH6-F1
#
_entry.id   AF-A0A6V7VCH6-F1
#
_cell.length_a   1.000
_cell.length_b   1.000
_cell.length_c   1.000
_cell.angle_alpha   90.00
_cell.angle_beta   90.00
_cell.angle_gamma   90.00
#
_symmetry.space_group_name_H-M   'P 1'
#
loop_
_entity.id
_entity.type
_entity.pdbx_description
1 polymer ?
#
loop_
_entity_poly.entity_id
_entity_poly.type
_entity_poly.pdbx_seq_one_letter_code
_entity_poly.pdbx_strand_id
1 'polypeptide(L)'
;MPNEKNFAKSSRNPAWYNGEPIWNTVAKNGKKSAVFFWPGSEVAIQGILPTYRFAYDSSKPFFTRARQVIDWLQLEESERPSFLAMYFEQPDTAMHREGPDSDAVNSALIYVDAMINYLMHQLDDNGLLGCINIVILSDHGK
;
A
#
# COMPACT_ATOMS: atom_id res chain seq x y z
N MET A 1 -19.07 14.80 -35.66
CA MET A 1 -17.84 15.44 -35.16
C MET A 1 -17.29 14.53 -34.07
N PRO A 2 -16.00 14.14 -34.08
CA PRO A 2 -15.47 13.27 -33.04
C PRO A 2 -15.41 14.05 -31.73
N ASN A 3 -15.95 13.48 -30.66
CA ASN A 3 -15.89 14.04 -29.31
C ASN A 3 -14.44 14.32 -28.92
N GLU A 4 -14.12 15.58 -28.66
CA GLU A 4 -12.84 15.98 -28.07
C GLU A 4 -12.65 15.21 -26.76
N LYS A 5 -11.66 14.31 -26.74
CA LYS A 5 -11.21 13.68 -25.49
C LYS A 5 -10.51 14.75 -24.67
N ASN A 6 -11.23 15.32 -23.71
CA ASN A 6 -10.63 16.15 -22.68
C ASN A 6 -9.67 15.30 -21.83
N PHE A 7 -8.38 15.40 -22.13
CA PHE A 7 -7.33 14.79 -21.33
C PHE A 7 -7.04 15.67 -20.11
N ALA A 8 -7.71 15.39 -18.99
CA ALA A 8 -7.28 15.91 -17.70
C ALA A 8 -6.05 15.13 -17.22
N LYS A 9 -4.99 15.81 -16.77
CA LYS A 9 -3.85 15.19 -16.07
C LYS A 9 -4.34 14.64 -14.74
N SER A 10 -4.80 13.40 -14.74
CA SER A 10 -5.29 12.71 -13.55
C SER A 10 -4.84 11.27 -13.60
N SER A 11 -4.10 10.86 -12.56
CA SER A 11 -3.83 9.45 -12.28
C SER A 11 -5.09 8.69 -11.86
N ARG A 12 -6.25 9.36 -11.70
CA ARG A 12 -7.50 8.68 -11.32
C ARG A 12 -8.34 8.20 -12.49
N ASN A 13 -7.91 8.42 -13.74
CA ASN A 13 -8.63 7.90 -14.90
C ASN A 13 -8.32 6.40 -15.09
N PRO A 14 -9.31 5.49 -14.98
CA PRO A 14 -9.11 4.06 -15.17
C PRO A 14 -8.55 3.68 -16.55
N ALA A 15 -8.74 4.52 -17.57
CA ALA A 15 -8.25 4.27 -18.93
C ALA A 15 -6.71 4.22 -19.03
N TRP A 16 -5.98 4.70 -18.02
CA TRP A 16 -4.51 4.59 -17.96
C TRP A 16 -4.01 3.26 -17.42
N TYR A 17 -4.89 2.48 -16.78
CA TYR A 17 -4.52 1.25 -16.08
C TYR A 17 -4.94 0.04 -16.92
N ASN A 18 -3.96 -0.52 -17.63
CA ASN A 18 -4.10 -1.77 -18.34
C ASN A 18 -3.76 -2.96 -17.44
N GLY A 19 -4.17 -4.17 -17.83
CA GLY A 19 -3.93 -5.38 -17.06
C GLY A 19 -4.85 -5.49 -15.83
N GLU A 20 -4.55 -6.48 -14.99
CA GLU A 20 -5.31 -6.77 -13.76
C GLU A 20 -4.39 -6.66 -12.54
N PRO A 21 -4.65 -5.72 -11.62
CA PRO A 21 -3.87 -5.64 -10.39
C PRO A 21 -4.25 -6.79 -9.44
N ILE A 22 -3.31 -7.20 -8.59
CA ILE A 22 -3.47 -8.36 -7.71
C ILE A 22 -4.72 -8.30 -6.81
N TRP A 23 -5.11 -7.11 -6.34
CA TRP A 23 -6.33 -6.94 -5.53
C TRP A 23 -7.62 -7.24 -6.32
N ASN A 24 -7.64 -7.00 -7.63
CA ASN A 24 -8.75 -7.40 -8.49
C ASN A 24 -8.80 -8.92 -8.67
N THR A 25 -7.64 -9.57 -8.84
CA THR A 25 -7.55 -11.04 -8.91
C THR A 25 -8.09 -11.67 -7.63
N VAL A 26 -7.73 -11.12 -6.47
CA VAL A 26 -8.24 -11.55 -5.15
C VAL A 26 -9.77 -11.42 -5.10
N ALA A 27 -10.31 -10.28 -5.49
CA ALA A 27 -11.76 -10.04 -5.51
C ALA A 27 -12.51 -11.00 -6.46
N LYS A 28 -11.98 -11.23 -7.67
CA LYS A 28 -12.55 -12.17 -8.66
C LYS A 28 -12.56 -13.61 -8.17
N ASN A 29 -11.68 -13.97 -7.23
CA ASN A 29 -11.63 -15.28 -6.60
C ASN A 29 -12.40 -15.33 -5.25
N GLY A 30 -13.33 -14.40 -5.03
CA GLY A 30 -14.22 -14.42 -3.86
C GLY A 30 -13.54 -14.05 -2.54
N LYS A 31 -12.35 -13.45 -2.58
CA LYS A 31 -11.59 -13.05 -1.40
C LYS A 31 -11.56 -11.53 -1.23
N LYS A 32 -11.29 -11.06 -0.02
CA LYS A 32 -11.19 -9.62 0.30
C LYS A 32 -9.74 -9.15 0.20
N SER A 33 -9.57 -7.89 -0.20
CA SER A 33 -8.25 -7.23 -0.30
C SER A 33 -8.28 -5.88 0.42
N ALA A 34 -7.21 -5.55 1.14
CA ALA A 34 -7.03 -4.25 1.78
C ALA A 34 -5.75 -3.57 1.29
N VAL A 35 -5.83 -2.30 0.91
CA VAL A 35 -4.67 -1.55 0.38
C VAL A 35 -4.55 -0.20 1.05
N PHE A 36 -3.55 -0.03 1.91
CA PHE A 36 -3.16 1.23 2.53
C PHE A 36 -2.13 1.95 1.67
N PHE A 37 -2.64 2.61 0.63
CA PHE A 37 -1.86 3.24 -0.43
C PHE A 37 -1.10 2.21 -1.29
N TRP A 38 -1.33 2.32 -2.58
CA TRP A 38 -0.53 1.73 -3.64
C TRP A 38 -0.92 2.45 -4.94
N PRO A 39 -0.01 2.76 -5.85
CA PRO A 39 -0.38 3.39 -7.12
C PRO A 39 -1.49 2.61 -7.85
N GLY A 40 -2.65 3.25 -8.06
CA GLY A 40 -3.82 2.65 -8.69
C GLY A 40 -4.84 2.01 -7.74
N SER A 41 -4.56 1.86 -6.44
CA SER A 41 -5.50 1.26 -5.48
C SER A 41 -6.76 2.09 -5.24
N GLU A 42 -6.71 3.40 -5.52
CA GLU A 42 -7.86 4.31 -5.45
C GLU A 42 -8.63 4.44 -6.78
N VAL A 43 -8.21 3.69 -7.82
CA VAL A 43 -8.80 3.73 -9.16
C VAL A 43 -9.59 2.46 -9.41
N ALA A 44 -10.81 2.59 -9.95
CA ALA A 44 -11.65 1.46 -10.30
C ALA A 44 -11.17 0.78 -11.59
N ILE A 45 -10.02 0.10 -11.51
CA ILE A 45 -9.39 -0.61 -12.62
C ILE A 45 -10.29 -1.78 -13.00
N GLN A 46 -10.71 -1.86 -14.27
CA GLN A 46 -11.74 -2.80 -14.74
C GLN A 46 -13.07 -2.72 -13.94
N GLY A 47 -13.38 -1.56 -13.35
CA GLY A 47 -14.58 -1.36 -12.53
C GLY A 47 -14.49 -1.96 -11.12
N ILE A 48 -13.33 -2.48 -10.70
CA ILE A 48 -13.12 -3.11 -9.39
C ILE A 48 -12.16 -2.26 -8.55
N LEU A 49 -12.45 -2.20 -7.25
CA LEU A 49 -11.61 -1.56 -6.24
C LEU A 49 -11.27 -2.58 -5.15
N PRO A 50 -10.17 -2.39 -4.41
CA PRO A 50 -9.95 -3.14 -3.19
C PRO A 50 -11.13 -2.97 -2.21
N THR A 51 -11.47 -4.05 -1.50
CA THR A 51 -12.52 -4.08 -0.47
C THR A 51 -12.33 -2.97 0.55
N TYR A 52 -11.12 -2.84 1.10
CA TYR A 52 -10.72 -1.74 1.97
C TYR A 52 -9.57 -0.97 1.32
N ARG A 53 -9.66 0.36 1.33
CA ARG A 53 -8.64 1.23 0.73
C ARG A 53 -8.68 2.62 1.31
N PHE A 54 -7.57 3.33 1.19
CA PHE A 54 -7.48 4.76 1.45
C PHE A 54 -7.10 5.51 0.17
N ALA A 55 -7.67 6.71 -0.03
CA ALA A 55 -7.18 7.65 -1.02
C ALA A 55 -5.81 8.18 -0.57
N TYR A 56 -4.88 8.36 -1.51
CA TYR A 56 -3.52 8.77 -1.18
C TYR A 56 -3.47 10.11 -0.44
N ASP A 57 -2.74 10.13 0.67
CA ASP A 57 -2.49 11.30 1.50
C ASP A 57 -1.14 11.11 2.20
N SER A 58 -0.10 11.74 1.66
CA SER A 58 1.27 11.63 2.17
C SER A 58 1.44 12.18 3.59
N SER A 59 0.47 12.96 4.09
CA SER A 59 0.50 13.46 5.47
C SER A 59 0.12 12.39 6.51
N LYS A 60 -0.43 11.24 6.07
CA LYS A 60 -0.79 10.14 6.99
C LYS A 60 0.46 9.54 7.64
N PRO A 61 0.55 9.53 8.99
CA PRO A 61 1.70 8.96 9.70
C PRO A 61 1.88 7.48 9.37
N PHE A 62 3.13 7.02 9.25
CA PHE A 62 3.44 5.63 8.91
C PHE A 62 2.90 4.65 9.95
N PHE A 63 2.97 5.03 11.23
CA PHE A 63 2.40 4.26 12.33
C PHE A 63 0.91 4.00 12.13
N THR A 64 0.14 5.00 11.67
CA THR A 64 -1.29 4.81 11.37
C THR A 64 -1.50 3.79 10.26
N ARG A 65 -0.63 3.77 9.24
CA ARG A 65 -0.71 2.81 8.13
C ARG A 65 -0.40 1.39 8.61
N ALA A 66 0.69 1.24 9.37
CA ALA A 66 1.10 -0.04 9.94
C ALA A 66 0.04 -0.60 10.91
N ARG A 67 -0.47 0.23 11.83
CA ARG A 67 -1.54 -0.15 12.75
C ARG A 67 -2.79 -0.64 12.02
N GLN A 68 -3.19 0.06 10.96
CA GLN A 68 -4.39 -0.30 10.21
C GLN A 68 -4.27 -1.68 9.53
N VAL A 69 -3.07 -2.12 9.15
CA VAL A 69 -2.83 -3.49 8.65
C VAL A 69 -3.17 -4.51 9.73
N ILE A 70 -2.76 -4.27 10.98
CA ILE A 70 -3.10 -5.14 12.12
C ILE A 70 -4.60 -5.11 12.40
N ASP A 71 -5.23 -3.92 12.39
CA ASP A 71 -6.67 -3.78 12.59
C ASP A 71 -7.48 -4.58 11.54
N TRP A 72 -7.02 -4.62 10.28
CA TRP A 72 -7.64 -5.44 9.23
C TRP A 72 -7.48 -6.94 9.47
N LEU A 73 -6.33 -7.37 9.99
CA LEU A 73 -6.06 -8.78 10.31
C LEU A 73 -6.87 -9.26 11.52
N GLN A 74 -7.36 -8.34 12.36
CA GLN A 74 -8.19 -8.65 13.53
C GLN A 74 -9.70 -8.68 13.21
N LEU A 75 -10.11 -8.33 11.98
CA LEU A 75 -11.50 -8.45 11.55
C LEU A 75 -12.01 -9.90 11.65
N GLU A 76 -13.32 -10.06 11.80
CA GLU A 76 -14.00 -11.36 11.69
C GLU A 76 -13.64 -12.08 10.38
N GLU A 77 -13.62 -13.41 10.39
CA GLU A 77 -13.13 -14.21 9.25
C GLU A 77 -13.81 -13.85 7.92
N SER A 78 -15.12 -13.57 7.93
CA SER A 78 -15.88 -13.16 6.74
C SER A 78 -15.51 -11.78 6.22
N GLU A 79 -14.92 -10.92 7.05
CA GLU A 79 -14.50 -9.55 6.72
C GLU A 79 -12.98 -9.44 6.52
N ARG A 80 -12.21 -10.41 7.01
CA ARG A 80 -10.74 -10.38 7.01
C ARG A 80 -10.16 -10.47 5.59
N PRO A 81 -9.31 -9.51 5.16
CA PRO A 81 -8.64 -9.57 3.86
C PRO A 81 -7.67 -10.74 3.75
N SER A 82 -7.60 -11.38 2.59
CA SER A 82 -6.59 -12.38 2.25
C SER A 82 -5.35 -11.77 1.59
N PHE A 83 -5.46 -10.55 1.07
CA PHE A 83 -4.35 -9.77 0.52
C PHE A 83 -4.31 -8.39 1.16
N LEU A 84 -3.13 -7.99 1.61
CA LEU A 84 -2.88 -6.69 2.22
C LEU A 84 -1.68 -6.04 1.54
N ALA A 85 -1.75 -4.75 1.30
CA ALA A 85 -0.61 -3.96 0.84
C ALA A 85 -0.57 -2.62 1.57
N MET A 86 0.62 -2.11 1.84
CA MET A 86 0.84 -0.76 2.37
C MET A 86 2.08 -0.14 1.73
N TYR A 87 2.15 1.18 1.71
CA TYR A 87 3.27 1.92 1.11
C TYR A 87 3.79 3.03 2.05
N PHE A 88 5.10 3.24 2.03
CA PHE A 88 5.82 4.33 2.70
C PHE A 88 6.63 5.13 1.67
N GLU A 89 6.62 6.46 1.77
CA GLU A 89 7.37 7.34 0.85
C GLU A 89 8.88 7.42 1.17
N GLN A 90 9.32 6.81 2.28
CA GLN A 90 10.72 6.78 2.69
C GLN A 90 11.34 5.42 2.36
N PRO A 91 12.65 5.37 2.06
CA PRO A 91 13.64 6.46 2.15
C PRO A 91 13.71 7.37 0.91
N ASP A 92 12.90 7.13 -0.13
CA ASP A 92 12.99 7.85 -1.40
C ASP A 92 12.90 9.38 -1.24
N THR A 93 11.96 9.86 -0.41
CA THR A 93 11.80 11.30 -0.14
C THR A 93 13.07 11.92 0.44
N ALA A 94 13.74 11.27 1.40
CA ALA A 94 15.00 11.75 1.96
C ALA A 94 16.12 11.73 0.91
N MET A 95 16.24 10.64 0.13
CA MET A 95 17.24 10.51 -0.93
C MET A 95 17.09 11.58 -2.02
N HIS A 96 15.85 11.96 -2.37
CA HIS A 96 15.61 13.06 -3.32
C HIS A 96 16.00 14.44 -2.77
N ARG A 97 15.87 14.66 -1.47
CA ARG A 97 16.12 15.97 -0.85
C ARG A 97 17.58 16.20 -0.53
N GLU A 98 18.29 15.17 -0.06
CA GLU A 98 19.62 15.33 0.55
C GLU A 98 20.69 14.42 -0.06
N GLY A 99 20.32 13.56 -1.01
CA GLY A 99 21.21 12.58 -1.62
C GLY A 99 21.27 11.26 -0.86
N PRO A 100 21.73 10.18 -1.51
CA PRO A 100 21.68 8.83 -0.97
C PRO A 100 22.57 8.62 0.27
N ASP A 101 23.72 9.31 0.36
CA ASP A 101 24.70 9.17 1.44
C ASP A 101 24.53 10.22 2.56
N SER A 102 23.28 10.56 2.91
CA SER A 102 22.97 11.62 3.88
C SER A 102 22.44 11.10 5.22
N ASP A 103 22.65 11.86 6.30
CA ASP A 103 22.10 11.54 7.63
C ASP A 103 20.56 11.56 7.65
N ALA A 104 19.93 12.32 6.75
CA ALA A 104 18.49 12.29 6.55
C ALA A 104 18.01 10.95 6.02
N VAL A 105 18.75 10.32 5.11
CA VAL A 105 18.45 8.96 4.64
C VAL A 105 18.61 7.95 5.78
N ASN A 106 19.67 8.05 6.57
CA ASN A 106 19.85 7.19 7.75
C ASN A 106 18.68 7.32 8.73
N SER A 107 18.24 8.55 9.01
CA SER A 107 17.08 8.81 9.87
C SER A 107 15.78 8.26 9.29
N ALA A 108 15.58 8.37 7.98
CA ALA A 108 14.42 7.82 7.29
C ALA A 108 14.39 6.29 7.31
N LEU A 109 15.55 5.63 7.13
CA LEU A 109 15.69 4.19 7.22
C LEU A 109 15.37 3.68 8.64
N ILE A 110 15.90 4.33 9.68
CA ILE A 110 15.57 4.01 11.08
C ILE A 110 14.06 4.12 11.32
N TYR A 111 13.41 5.14 10.75
CA TYR A 111 11.98 5.31 10.91
C TYR A 111 11.16 4.21 10.20
N VAL A 112 11.53 3.82 8.98
CA VAL A 112 10.89 2.69 8.27
C VAL A 112 11.12 1.37 9.00
N ASP A 113 12.34 1.13 9.47
CA ASP A 113 12.70 -0.05 10.27
C ASP A 113 11.84 -0.16 11.53
N ALA A 114 11.64 0.96 12.25
CA ALA A 114 10.76 1.00 13.42
C ALA A 114 9.31 0.59 13.09
N MET A 115 8.80 0.91 11.90
CA MET A 115 7.45 0.51 11.47
C MET A 115 7.38 -0.96 11.10
N ILE A 116 8.42 -1.49 10.46
CA ILE A 116 8.54 -2.92 10.18
C ILE A 116 8.63 -3.69 11.49
N ASN A 117 9.47 -3.23 12.43
CA ASN A 117 9.59 -3.84 13.75
C ASN A 117 8.25 -3.84 14.51
N TYR A 118 7.51 -2.73 14.49
CA TYR A 118 6.16 -2.67 15.04
C TYR A 118 5.23 -3.72 14.42
N LEU A 119 5.21 -3.85 13.09
CA LEU A 119 4.39 -4.87 12.41
C LEU A 119 4.78 -6.28 12.82
N MET A 120 6.08 -6.61 12.79
CA MET A 120 6.56 -7.95 13.13
C MET A 120 6.20 -8.31 14.57
N HIS A 121 6.36 -7.38 15.51
CA HIS A 121 5.93 -7.59 16.90
C HIS A 121 4.43 -7.79 17.02
N GLN A 122 3.61 -6.96 16.38
CA GLN A 122 2.16 -7.13 16.43
C GLN A 122 1.72 -8.45 15.80
N LEU A 123 2.37 -8.89 14.72
CA LEU A 123 2.06 -10.19 14.13
C LEU A 123 2.44 -11.35 15.06
N ASP A 124 3.56 -11.27 15.76
CA ASP A 124 3.97 -12.27 16.75
C ASP A 124 3.04 -12.30 17.97
N ASP A 125 2.76 -11.13 18.56
CA ASP A 125 1.87 -10.97 19.72
C ASP A 125 0.45 -11.50 19.45
N ASN A 126 0.01 -11.44 18.20
CA ASN A 126 -1.30 -11.94 17.76
C ASN A 126 -1.24 -13.40 17.23
N GLY A 127 -0.10 -14.08 17.30
CA GLY A 127 0.08 -15.46 16.84
C GLY A 127 -0.06 -15.63 15.32
N LEU A 128 0.16 -14.56 14.54
CA LEU A 128 -0.02 -14.52 13.09
C LEU A 128 1.28 -14.72 12.31
N LEU A 129 2.45 -14.59 12.94
CA LEU A 129 3.73 -14.60 12.26
C LEU A 129 4.01 -15.92 11.51
N GLY A 130 3.56 -17.06 12.04
CA GLY A 130 3.67 -18.37 11.38
C GLY A 130 2.61 -18.63 10.30
N CYS A 131 1.62 -17.75 10.15
CA CYS A 131 0.47 -17.90 9.26
C CYS A 131 0.49 -16.94 8.07
N ILE A 132 1.19 -15.81 8.19
CA ILE A 132 1.22 -14.76 7.17
C ILE A 132 2.49 -14.87 6.31
N ASN A 133 2.30 -14.76 4.99
CA ASN A 133 3.41 -14.57 4.06
C ASN A 133 3.66 -13.07 3.88
N ILE A 134 4.85 -12.61 4.24
CA ILE A 134 5.23 -11.20 4.19
C ILE A 134 6.25 -11.00 3.05
N VAL A 135 6.04 -9.96 2.25
CA VAL A 135 7.00 -9.50 1.25
C VAL A 135 7.30 -8.04 1.52
N ILE A 136 8.59 -7.73 1.75
CA ILE A 136 9.11 -6.37 1.90
C ILE A 136 9.97 -6.09 0.66
N LEU A 137 9.64 -5.04 -0.07
CA LEU A 137 10.30 -4.69 -1.33
C LEU A 137 10.31 -3.17 -1.52
N SER A 138 11.08 -2.72 -2.51
CA SER A 138 11.07 -1.34 -3.01
C SER A 138 10.78 -1.36 -4.50
N ASP A 139 10.18 -0.29 -5.01
CA ASP A 139 9.90 -0.08 -6.42
C ASP A 139 11.17 0.22 -7.23
N HIS A 140 12.19 0.83 -6.62
CA HIS A 140 13.49 1.06 -7.23
C HIS A 140 14.59 1.35 -6.20
N GLY A 141 15.85 1.22 -6.63
CA GLY A 141 16.99 1.73 -5.88
C GLY A 141 17.29 3.20 -6.20
N LYS A 142 18.33 3.72 -5.55
CA LYS A 142 19.00 4.97 -5.90
C LYS A 142 20.49 4.87 -5.63
#